data_AF-A0A179I1K4-F1
#
_entry.id   AF-A0A179I1K4-F1
#
_cell.length_a   1.000
_cell.length_b   1.000
_cell.length_c   1.000
_cell.angle_alpha   90.00
_cell.angle_beta   90.00
_cell.angle_gamma   90.00
#
_symmetry.space_group_name_H-M   'P 1'
#
loop_
_entity.id
_entity.type
_entity.pdbx_description
1 polymer ?
#
loop_
_entity_poly.entity_id
_entity_poly.type
_entity_poly.pdbx_seq_one_letter_code
_entity_poly.pdbx_strand_id
1 'polypeptide(L)'
;MAKHTIYLVTYDRGTNSVTDKINPYHWAYFIQVELTSGENMGIAHQLRGMPGSFYYKGPEKVDLSKSGRLKEELEVGEVGSSKIQRVHDILKTVRIDKVESSGWNCQDWALEGFDLLKAEGFIYDHMEANAVKAWLKEK
;
A
#
# COMPACT_ATOMS: atom_id res chain seq x y z
N MET A 1 4.17 24.45 -5.12
CA MET A 1 3.08 23.47 -5.34
C MET A 1 2.97 22.62 -4.10
N ALA A 2 1.76 22.31 -3.62
CA ALA A 2 1.59 21.43 -2.47
C ALA A 2 2.14 20.03 -2.78
N LYS A 3 2.72 19.40 -1.77
CA LYS A 3 3.19 18.02 -1.82
C LYS A 3 2.34 17.17 -0.89
N HIS A 4 2.21 15.91 -1.23
CA HIS A 4 1.44 14.91 -0.50
C HIS A 4 2.36 13.75 -0.16
N THR A 5 2.36 13.35 1.10
CA THR A 5 3.17 12.23 1.56
C THR A 5 2.55 10.91 1.10
N ILE A 6 3.40 9.99 0.63
CA ILE A 6 3.04 8.63 0.25
C ILE A 6 3.46 7.71 1.38
N TYR A 7 2.51 6.92 1.86
CA TYR A 7 2.70 5.88 2.84
C TYR A 7 2.48 4.50 2.23
N LEU A 8 3.25 3.52 2.67
CA LEU A 8 2.82 2.13 2.68
C LEU A 8 2.22 1.83 4.05
N VAL A 9 1.01 1.31 4.06
CA VAL A 9 0.25 1.01 5.28
C VAL A 9 -0.13 -0.47 5.32
N THR A 10 -0.20 -1.01 6.53
CA THR A 10 -0.60 -2.40 6.75
C THR A 10 -1.84 -2.51 7.61
N TYR A 11 -2.68 -3.48 7.29
CA TYR A 11 -3.89 -3.79 8.07
C TYR A 11 -3.90 -5.23 8.57
N ASP A 12 -4.34 -5.38 9.81
CA ASP A 12 -4.52 -6.66 10.46
C ASP A 12 -5.58 -7.51 9.77
N ARG A 13 -5.25 -8.79 9.57
CA ARG A 13 -6.15 -9.81 9.05
C ARG A 13 -6.52 -10.85 10.11
N GLY A 14 -6.15 -10.60 11.37
CA GLY A 14 -6.38 -11.49 12.49
C GLY A 14 -5.51 -12.73 12.43
N THR A 15 -5.86 -13.72 13.25
CA THR A 15 -5.13 -14.97 13.40
C THR A 15 -5.80 -16.08 12.60
N ASN A 16 -5.00 -16.98 12.03
CA ASN A 16 -5.47 -18.21 11.44
C ASN A 16 -6.00 -19.14 12.54
N SER A 17 -7.28 -19.48 12.50
CA SER A 17 -7.95 -20.27 13.54
C SER A 17 -7.46 -21.71 13.68
N VAL A 18 -6.76 -22.24 12.68
CA VAL A 18 -6.23 -23.62 12.69
C VAL A 18 -4.81 -23.68 13.22
N THR A 19 -3.98 -22.69 12.87
CA THR A 19 -2.54 -22.69 13.19
C THR A 19 -2.16 -21.74 14.32
N ASP A 20 -3.10 -20.90 14.76
CA ASP A 20 -2.90 -19.82 15.74
C ASP A 20 -1.82 -18.79 15.35
N LYS A 21 -1.44 -18.77 14.06
CA LYS A 21 -0.48 -17.82 13.50
C LYS A 21 -1.17 -16.56 12.98
N ILE A 22 -0.54 -15.41 13.15
CA ILE A 22 -1.01 -14.14 12.57
C ILE A 22 -1.06 -14.31 11.04
N ASN A 23 -2.19 -13.91 10.44
CA ASN A 23 -2.30 -13.87 8.99
C ASN A 23 -1.42 -12.75 8.44
N PRO A 24 -0.77 -12.95 7.27
CA PRO A 24 -0.01 -11.91 6.63
C PRO A 24 -0.82 -10.62 6.49
N TYR A 25 -0.27 -9.48 6.88
CA TYR A 25 -0.95 -8.20 6.82
C TYR A 25 -1.36 -7.84 5.40
N HIS A 26 -2.48 -7.14 5.29
CA HIS A 26 -2.91 -6.54 4.02
C HIS A 26 -2.15 -5.24 3.79
N TRP A 27 -1.46 -5.12 2.66
CA TRP A 27 -0.67 -3.93 2.33
C TRP A 27 -1.42 -3.03 1.35
N ALA A 28 -1.29 -1.72 1.54
CA ALA A 28 -1.86 -0.71 0.68
C ALA A 28 -0.96 0.52 0.61
N TYR A 29 -1.10 1.31 -0.45
CA TYR A 29 -0.62 2.68 -0.45
C TYR A 29 -1.67 3.61 0.13
N PHE A 30 -1.22 4.67 0.79
CA PHE A 30 -2.03 5.79 1.19
C PHE A 30 -1.32 7.10 0.84
N ILE A 31 -1.98 7.94 0.05
CA ILE A 31 -1.49 9.28 -0.28
C ILE A 31 -2.25 10.26 0.61
N GLN A 32 -1.55 10.87 1.57
CA GLN A 32 -2.16 11.81 2.50
C GLN A 32 -2.47 13.14 1.80
N VAL A 33 -3.75 13.49 1.76
CA VAL A 33 -4.22 14.72 1.11
C VAL A 33 -4.47 15.82 2.14
N GLU A 34 -5.02 15.46 3.29
CA GLU A 34 -5.37 16.41 4.35
C GLU A 34 -5.22 15.75 5.73
N LEU A 35 -4.62 16.48 6.67
CA LEU A 35 -4.45 16.06 8.06
C LEU A 35 -4.91 17.19 8.98
N THR A 36 -5.93 16.91 9.78
CA THR A 36 -6.49 17.84 10.77
C THR A 36 -6.58 17.15 12.13
N SER A 37 -7.03 17.87 13.16
CA SER A 37 -7.23 17.29 14.50
C SER A 37 -8.43 16.32 14.50
N GLY A 38 -8.21 15.09 14.04
CA GLY A 38 -9.19 14.01 14.07
C GLY A 38 -9.41 13.29 12.74
N GLU A 39 -8.95 13.85 11.63
CA GLU A 39 -9.11 13.25 10.30
C GLU A 39 -7.76 13.14 9.59
N ASN A 40 -7.52 11.98 8.99
CA ASN A 40 -6.39 11.74 8.13
C ASN A 40 -6.93 11.31 6.76
N MET A 41 -7.31 12.30 5.97
CA MET A 41 -7.96 12.10 4.68
C MET A 41 -6.92 11.88 3.59
N GLY A 42 -7.16 10.87 2.77
CA GLY A 42 -6.26 10.58 1.66
C GLY A 42 -6.83 9.63 0.63
N ILE A 43 -5.95 9.14 -0.23
CA ILE A 43 -6.27 8.24 -1.33
C ILE A 43 -5.57 6.91 -1.09
N ALA A 44 -6.34 5.86 -0.86
CA ALA A 44 -5.84 4.50 -0.73
C ALA A 44 -5.77 3.79 -2.09
N HIS A 45 -4.72 3.00 -2.28
CA HIS A 45 -4.61 2.04 -3.36
C HIS A 45 -4.31 0.67 -2.79
N GLN A 46 -5.20 -0.29 -3.05
CA GLN A 46 -5.08 -1.62 -2.46
C GLN A 46 -5.53 -2.71 -3.43
N LEU A 47 -4.77 -3.81 -3.43
CA LEU A 47 -5.18 -5.04 -4.07
C LEU A 47 -6.29 -5.71 -3.26
N ARG A 48 -7.29 -6.28 -3.92
CA ARG A 48 -8.39 -7.00 -3.27
C ARG A 48 -8.55 -8.37 -3.89
N GLY A 49 -9.28 -9.25 -3.19
CA GLY A 49 -9.53 -10.62 -3.61
C GLY A 49 -8.65 -11.62 -2.87
N MET A 50 -8.44 -12.77 -3.50
CA MET A 50 -7.69 -13.91 -2.98
C MET A 50 -6.84 -14.52 -4.10
N PRO A 51 -5.86 -15.39 -3.80
CA PRO A 51 -5.09 -16.10 -4.82
C PRO A 51 -6.01 -16.67 -5.92
N GLY A 52 -5.61 -16.50 -7.18
CA GLY A 52 -6.44 -16.89 -8.33
C GLY A 52 -7.45 -15.83 -8.81
N SER A 53 -7.78 -14.82 -8.00
CA SER A 53 -8.86 -13.87 -8.28
C SER A 53 -8.57 -12.44 -7.81
N PHE A 54 -7.28 -12.08 -7.68
CA PHE A 54 -6.90 -10.73 -7.31
C PHE A 54 -7.36 -9.68 -8.35
N TYR A 55 -7.71 -8.51 -7.86
CA TYR A 55 -8.08 -7.35 -8.67
C TYR A 55 -7.75 -6.04 -7.97
N TYR A 56 -7.58 -4.99 -8.78
CA TYR A 56 -7.36 -3.63 -8.32
C TYR A 56 -8.49 -2.72 -8.83
N LYS A 57 -9.19 -2.05 -7.91
CA LYS A 57 -10.37 -1.22 -8.23
C LYS A 57 -10.05 0.21 -8.66
N GLY A 58 -8.82 0.68 -8.40
CA GLY A 58 -8.48 2.09 -8.56
C GLY A 58 -8.29 2.82 -7.23
N PRO A 59 -8.11 4.15 -7.26
CA PRO A 59 -7.98 4.98 -6.08
C PRO A 59 -9.28 5.05 -5.27
N GLU A 60 -9.16 4.98 -3.94
CA GLU A 60 -10.27 5.04 -3.00
C GLU A 60 -10.06 6.22 -2.03
N LYS A 61 -11.02 7.15 -1.91
CA LYS A 61 -10.93 8.19 -0.87
C LYS A 61 -11.23 7.56 0.49
N VAL A 62 -10.33 7.69 1.44
CA VAL A 62 -10.46 7.11 2.77
C VAL A 62 -10.04 8.09 3.85
N ASP A 63 -10.59 7.90 5.05
CA ASP A 63 -10.09 8.50 6.28
C ASP A 63 -9.34 7.43 7.06
N LEU A 64 -8.02 7.56 7.14
CA LEU A 64 -7.18 6.56 7.77
C LEU A 64 -7.37 6.52 9.29
N SER A 65 -7.79 7.65 9.92
CA SER A 65 -8.05 7.72 11.37
C SER A 65 -9.22 6.83 11.80
N LYS A 66 -10.11 6.49 10.85
CA LYS A 66 -11.28 5.63 11.08
C LYS A 66 -10.98 4.14 10.88
N SER A 67 -9.74 3.75 10.54
CA SER A 67 -9.37 2.35 10.32
C SER A 67 -8.94 1.65 11.60
N GLY A 68 -9.87 0.94 12.25
CA GLY A 68 -9.58 0.17 13.47
C GLY A 68 -8.65 -1.04 13.30
N ARG A 69 -8.22 -1.37 12.07
CA ARG A 69 -7.31 -2.48 11.77
C ARG A 69 -5.94 -2.04 11.28
N LEU A 70 -5.70 -0.73 11.18
CA LEU A 70 -4.39 -0.21 10.82
C LEU A 70 -3.35 -0.67 11.83
N LYS A 71 -2.22 -1.18 11.35
CA LYS A 71 -1.13 -1.70 12.19
C LYS A 71 0.11 -0.86 12.08
N GLU A 72 0.59 -0.63 10.87
CA GLU A 72 1.79 0.13 10.64
C GLU A 72 1.59 1.11 9.48
N GLU A 73 2.27 2.26 9.58
CA GLU A 73 2.31 3.30 8.55
C GLU A 73 3.78 3.67 8.33
N LEU A 74 4.30 3.39 7.14
CA LEU A 74 5.65 3.77 6.74
C LEU A 74 5.58 4.86 5.68
N GLU A 75 6.10 6.03 6.01
CA GLU A 75 6.36 7.06 5.02
C GLU A 75 7.44 6.56 4.05
N VAL A 76 7.13 6.57 2.76
CA VAL A 76 8.05 6.07 1.71
C VAL A 76 8.42 7.13 0.69
N GLY A 77 7.68 8.24 0.62
CA GLY A 77 7.99 9.30 -0.33
C GLY A 77 6.97 10.42 -0.36
N GLU A 78 7.01 11.20 -1.43
CA GLU A 78 6.18 12.39 -1.61
C GLU A 78 5.85 12.62 -3.10
N VAL A 79 4.70 13.23 -3.36
CA VAL A 79 4.26 13.59 -4.71
C VAL A 79 3.63 14.97 -4.74
N GLY A 80 3.99 15.78 -5.74
CA GLY A 80 3.33 17.07 -5.97
C GLY A 80 1.89 16.88 -6.46
N SER A 81 0.97 17.77 -6.09
CA SER A 81 -0.46 17.63 -6.44
C SER A 81 -0.72 17.43 -7.96
N SER A 82 0.09 18.05 -8.82
CA SER A 82 -0.02 17.92 -10.29
C SER A 82 0.38 16.53 -10.83
N LYS A 83 1.03 15.71 -10.01
CA LYS A 83 1.53 14.36 -10.38
C LYS A 83 0.76 13.23 -9.70
N ILE A 84 -0.27 13.50 -8.91
CA ILE A 84 -1.09 12.44 -8.28
C ILE A 84 -1.66 11.47 -9.32
N GLN A 85 -2.16 12.00 -10.45
CA GLN A 85 -2.67 11.14 -11.53
C GLN A 85 -1.61 10.16 -12.04
N ARG A 86 -0.35 10.58 -12.12
CA ARG A 86 0.76 9.71 -12.55
C ARG A 86 0.96 8.55 -11.58
N VAL A 87 0.84 8.78 -10.27
CA VAL A 87 0.88 7.71 -9.25
C VAL A 87 -0.26 6.71 -9.47
N HIS A 88 -1.47 7.18 -9.74
CA HIS A 88 -2.62 6.31 -10.03
C HIS A 88 -2.37 5.45 -11.29
N ASP A 89 -1.85 6.06 -12.34
CA ASP A 89 -1.55 5.37 -13.59
C ASP A 89 -0.50 4.28 -13.39
N ILE A 90 0.59 4.58 -12.66
CA ILE A 90 1.64 3.60 -12.32
C ILE A 90 1.06 2.42 -11.53
N LEU A 91 0.32 2.69 -10.46
CA LEU A 91 -0.24 1.63 -9.61
C LEU A 91 -1.26 0.75 -10.35
N LYS A 92 -1.93 1.29 -11.38
CA LYS A 92 -2.79 0.52 -12.29
C LYS A 92 -2.02 -0.42 -13.21
N THR A 93 -0.75 -0.12 -13.52
CA THR A 93 0.09 -0.97 -14.38
C THR A 93 0.84 -2.07 -13.65
N VAL A 94 0.85 -2.04 -12.31
CA VAL A 94 1.46 -3.10 -11.50
C VAL A 94 0.82 -4.44 -11.87
N ARG A 95 1.67 -5.45 -12.10
CA ARG A 95 1.24 -6.80 -12.47
C ARG A 95 0.29 -7.34 -11.40
N ILE A 96 -0.73 -8.08 -11.84
CA ILE A 96 -1.59 -8.87 -10.96
C ILE A 96 -1.50 -10.31 -11.39
N ASP A 97 -0.89 -11.14 -10.55
CA ASP A 97 -0.86 -12.59 -10.79
C ASP A 97 -2.21 -13.21 -10.39
N LYS A 98 -2.79 -13.96 -11.34
CA LYS A 98 -4.06 -14.69 -11.16
C LYS A 98 -3.85 -16.19 -11.11
N VAL A 99 -2.61 -16.66 -11.00
CA VAL A 99 -2.30 -18.06 -10.77
C VAL A 99 -2.41 -18.33 -9.27
N GLU A 100 -3.34 -19.20 -8.87
CA GLU A 100 -3.64 -19.51 -7.47
C GLU A 100 -2.42 -20.07 -6.71
N SER A 101 -1.60 -20.88 -7.38
CA SER A 101 -0.42 -21.53 -6.80
C SER A 101 0.87 -20.71 -6.86
N SER A 102 0.82 -19.46 -7.35
CA SER A 102 2.02 -18.61 -7.52
C SER A 102 2.65 -18.18 -6.20
N GLY A 103 1.87 -18.12 -5.11
CA GLY A 103 2.27 -17.50 -3.84
C GLY A 103 2.28 -15.96 -3.87
N TRP A 104 2.05 -15.35 -5.03
CA TRP A 104 2.00 -13.90 -5.21
C TRP A 104 0.76 -13.31 -4.55
N ASN A 105 0.89 -12.17 -3.89
CA ASN A 105 -0.17 -11.55 -3.10
C ASN A 105 -0.06 -10.01 -3.03
N CYS A 106 -0.81 -9.38 -2.11
CA CYS A 106 -0.81 -7.92 -1.92
C CYS A 106 0.54 -7.32 -1.53
N GLN A 107 1.41 -8.07 -0.85
CA GLN A 107 2.75 -7.60 -0.50
C GLN A 107 3.62 -7.51 -1.76
N ASP A 108 3.54 -8.51 -2.65
CA ASP A 108 4.25 -8.50 -3.92
C ASP A 108 3.74 -7.36 -4.82
N TRP A 109 2.42 -7.15 -4.90
CA TRP A 109 1.84 -6.00 -5.60
C TRP A 109 2.35 -4.67 -5.06
N ALA A 110 2.40 -4.51 -3.73
CA ALA A 110 2.91 -3.29 -3.11
C ALA A 110 4.41 -3.09 -3.37
N LEU A 111 5.23 -4.15 -3.33
CA LEU A 111 6.67 -4.03 -3.60
C LEU A 111 6.96 -3.78 -5.09
N GLU A 112 6.25 -4.42 -6.01
CA GLU A 112 6.37 -4.12 -7.45
C GLU A 112 5.93 -2.68 -7.75
N GLY A 113 4.85 -2.20 -7.11
CA GLY A 113 4.44 -0.79 -7.19
C GLY A 113 5.49 0.15 -6.62
N PHE A 114 6.20 -0.25 -5.57
CA PHE A 114 7.20 0.56 -4.90
C PHE A 114 8.37 0.82 -5.83
N ASP A 115 8.86 -0.22 -6.51
CA ASP A 115 9.96 -0.09 -7.46
C ASP A 115 9.59 0.80 -8.65
N LEU A 116 8.36 0.68 -9.17
CA LEU A 116 7.89 1.55 -10.26
C LEU A 116 7.75 3.02 -9.83
N LEU A 117 7.23 3.27 -8.63
CA LEU A 117 7.13 4.63 -8.08
C LEU A 117 8.50 5.22 -7.77
N LYS A 118 9.46 4.39 -7.31
CA LYS A 118 10.86 4.80 -7.08
C LYS A 118 11.54 5.19 -8.39
N ALA A 119 11.34 4.41 -9.46
CA ALA A 119 11.89 4.73 -10.78
C ALA A 119 11.39 6.07 -11.35
N GLU A 120 10.20 6.53 -10.91
CA GLU A 120 9.61 7.82 -11.30
C GLU A 120 9.95 8.97 -10.33
N GLY A 121 10.73 8.69 -9.28
CA GLY A 121 11.18 9.67 -8.29
C GLY A 121 10.12 10.07 -7.27
N PHE A 122 9.12 9.22 -7.03
CA PHE A 122 8.09 9.46 -6.00
C PHE A 122 8.43 8.85 -4.64
N ILE A 123 9.35 7.90 -4.60
CA ILE A 123 9.84 7.24 -3.39
C ILE A 123 11.23 7.78 -3.06
N TYR A 124 11.55 7.94 -1.79
CA TYR A 124 12.87 8.43 -1.39
C TYR A 124 13.99 7.47 -1.82
N ASP A 125 15.07 8.02 -2.37
CA ASP A 125 16.16 7.23 -2.97
C ASP A 125 16.80 6.22 -2.00
N HIS A 126 16.84 6.56 -0.70
CA HIS A 126 17.44 5.73 0.35
C HIS A 126 16.55 4.56 0.79
N MET A 127 15.30 4.49 0.35
CA MET A 127 14.37 3.43 0.72
C MET A 127 14.57 2.20 -0.18
N GLU A 128 14.80 1.04 0.43
CA GLU A 128 14.99 -0.22 -0.29
C GLU A 128 13.82 -1.17 -0.04
N ALA A 129 13.33 -1.84 -1.10
CA ALA A 129 12.17 -2.73 -1.03
C ALA A 129 12.31 -3.82 0.06
N ASN A 130 13.52 -4.36 0.23
CA ASN A 130 13.80 -5.35 1.28
C ASN A 130 13.73 -4.76 2.70
N ALA A 131 14.17 -3.51 2.88
CA ALA A 131 14.09 -2.82 4.16
C ALA A 131 12.64 -2.49 4.51
N VAL A 132 11.88 -1.99 3.53
CA VAL A 132 10.43 -1.76 3.63
C VAL A 132 9.70 -3.05 4.01
N LYS A 133 10.03 -4.17 3.35
CA LYS A 133 9.45 -5.48 3.67
C LYS A 133 9.78 -5.96 5.07
N ALA A 134 11.04 -5.81 5.49
CA ALA A 134 11.45 -6.18 6.84
C ALA A 134 10.77 -5.33 7.93
N TRP A 135 10.43 -4.08 7.61
CA TRP A 135 9.75 -3.17 8.52
C TRP A 135 8.24 -3.44 8.63
N LEU A 136 7.58 -3.67 7.49
CA LEU A 136 6.11 -3.85 7.40
C LEU A 136 5.61 -5.27 7.70
N LYS A 137 6.52 -6.23 7.91
CA LYS A 137 6.16 -7.62 8.20
C LYS A 137 5.39 -7.76 9.52
N GLU A 138 4.71 -8.88 9.65
CA GLU A 138 3.97 -9.25 10.85
C GLU A 138 4.93 -9.43 12.04
N LYS A 139 4.49 -8.97 13.23
CA LYS A 139 5.27 -8.99 14.48
C LYS A 139 4.81 -10.10 15.41
#